data_AF-A0A679FFY5-F1
#
_entry.id   AF-A0A679FFY5-F1
#
_cell.length_a   1.000
_cell.length_b   1.000
_cell.length_c   1.000
_cell.angle_alpha   90.00
_cell.angle_beta   90.00
_cell.angle_gamma   90.00
#
_symmetry.space_group_name_H-M   'P 1'
#
loop_
_entity.id
_entity.type
_entity.pdbx_description
1 polymer ?
#
loop_
_entity_poly.entity_id
_entity_poly.type
_entity_poly.pdbx_seq_one_letter_code
_entity_poly.pdbx_strand_id
1 'polypeptide(L)'
;MGAAGFFRLDRPLTPAEVAEIAGARLHEAGSGVQEIIVGVAPLDLARPGELAFYDRRRYASALRLCRATACLLRARDLDSLPSGVIPLVTSEPHKAMARVMARLFPDALRPQSLFSASGVSPGAIIHPTARLEPGVSVDPGAVIGPRAEIGSGSVIGPQAVIGPDVRIGRDCSIGANVSVVCALIGDRVILHPGARLGQDGFGFALSPEGHVKAPQIGRVIVQDDVEIGANTTIDRGATRDTIIGEGTKIDNLVQIGHNVVIGRGCVIVAQSGLAGSCELGDFVALGGQSAIGGHITIGEGAQIAAKSGVTRDVPAGARWSGAPARPVRRHLRGELLLDRQSRREAR
;
A
#
# COMPACT_ATOMS: atom_id res chain seq x y z
N MET A 1 -7.61 22.49 13.81
CA MET A 1 -8.32 21.64 12.83
C MET A 1 -7.78 20.24 12.99
N GLY A 2 -8.60 19.27 13.44
CA GLY A 2 -8.18 17.86 13.48
C GLY A 2 -8.11 17.27 12.06
N ALA A 3 -7.59 16.05 11.91
CA ALA A 3 -7.53 15.33 10.64
C ALA A 3 -8.89 15.21 9.91
N ALA A 4 -10.00 15.40 10.65
CA ALA A 4 -11.38 15.46 10.15
C ALA A 4 -11.68 16.62 9.17
N GLY A 5 -10.75 17.55 8.90
CA GLY A 5 -10.97 18.61 7.91
C GLY A 5 -10.87 18.15 6.44
N PHE A 6 -10.14 17.05 6.17
CA PHE A 6 -9.89 16.57 4.81
C PHE A 6 -10.79 15.40 4.39
N PHE A 7 -11.33 14.68 5.36
CA PHE A 7 -12.20 13.53 5.14
C PHE A 7 -13.55 13.76 5.79
N ARG A 8 -14.62 13.43 5.06
CA ARG A 8 -15.97 13.55 5.58
C ARG A 8 -16.23 12.40 6.55
N LEU A 9 -16.76 12.75 7.72
CA LEU A 9 -17.38 11.79 8.61
C LEU A 9 -18.65 11.27 7.92
N ASP A 10 -18.76 9.96 7.70
CA ASP A 10 -19.99 9.38 7.12
C ASP A 10 -21.16 9.55 8.09
N ARG A 11 -21.01 9.05 9.32
CA ARG A 11 -21.93 9.29 10.44
C ARG A 11 -21.26 9.05 11.79
N PRO A 12 -21.76 9.66 12.88
CA PRO A 12 -21.38 9.28 14.23
C PRO A 12 -21.72 7.81 14.53
N LEU A 13 -20.92 7.17 15.40
CA LEU A 13 -21.13 5.81 15.88
C LEU A 13 -21.31 5.80 17.39
N THR A 14 -22.14 4.91 17.91
CA THR A 14 -22.20 4.61 19.34
C THR A 14 -21.10 3.62 19.73
N PRO A 15 -20.69 3.55 21.01
CA PRO A 15 -19.78 2.51 21.51
C PRO A 15 -20.22 1.09 21.20
N ALA A 16 -21.53 0.83 21.14
CA ALA A 16 -22.09 -0.47 20.78
C ALA A 16 -21.84 -0.81 19.29
N GLU A 17 -22.09 0.14 18.40
CA GLU A 17 -21.78 -0.04 16.97
C GLU A 17 -20.27 -0.18 16.74
N VAL A 18 -19.45 0.59 17.47
CA VAL A 18 -17.99 0.44 17.41
C VAL A 18 -17.57 -0.94 17.88
N ALA A 19 -18.16 -1.46 18.97
CA ALA A 19 -17.90 -2.82 19.44
C ALA A 19 -18.24 -3.87 18.37
N GLU A 20 -19.39 -3.73 17.70
CA GLU A 20 -19.82 -4.63 16.62
C GLU A 20 -18.84 -4.60 15.44
N ILE A 21 -18.53 -3.42 14.89
CA ILE A 21 -17.59 -3.24 13.76
C ILE A 21 -16.18 -3.76 14.13
N ALA A 22 -15.75 -3.50 15.36
CA ALA A 22 -14.45 -3.92 15.85
C ALA A 22 -14.34 -5.43 16.12
N GLY A 23 -15.46 -6.15 16.25
CA GLY A 23 -15.49 -7.48 16.85
C GLY A 23 -14.98 -7.46 18.30
N ALA A 24 -15.34 -6.41 19.06
CA ALA A 24 -14.94 -6.18 20.43
C ALA A 24 -16.13 -6.41 21.39
N ARG A 25 -15.82 -6.71 22.65
CA ARG A 25 -16.81 -6.78 23.74
C ARG A 25 -16.87 -5.44 24.47
N LEU A 26 -18.05 -4.83 24.50
CA LEU A 26 -18.34 -3.68 25.36
C LEU A 26 -18.38 -4.14 26.82
N HIS A 27 -17.51 -3.60 27.69
CA HIS A 27 -17.39 -4.13 29.05
C HIS A 27 -18.28 -3.43 30.09
N GLU A 28 -18.76 -2.20 29.86
CA GLU A 28 -19.79 -1.54 30.68
C GLU A 28 -20.64 -0.59 29.82
N ALA A 29 -21.95 -0.56 30.04
CA ALA A 29 -22.85 0.41 29.41
C ALA A 29 -22.98 1.64 30.33
N GLY A 30 -22.44 2.78 29.90
CA GLY A 30 -22.61 4.05 30.61
C GLY A 30 -24.10 4.39 30.79
N SER A 31 -24.44 4.92 31.96
CA SER A 31 -25.80 5.30 32.34
C SER A 31 -26.28 6.54 31.57
N GLY A 32 -27.04 6.33 30.49
CA GLY A 32 -28.17 7.22 30.15
C GLY A 32 -27.95 8.45 29.25
N VAL A 33 -26.76 8.70 28.71
CA VAL A 33 -26.59 9.65 27.60
C VAL A 33 -25.86 8.92 26.47
N GLN A 34 -26.41 8.92 25.26
CA GLN A 34 -25.79 8.26 24.10
C GLN A 34 -24.44 8.92 23.81
N GLU A 35 -23.36 8.37 24.36
CA GLU A 35 -22.02 8.79 24.00
C GLU A 35 -21.80 8.47 22.52
N ILE A 36 -21.42 9.48 21.73
CA ILE A 36 -21.20 9.35 20.29
C ILE A 36 -19.72 9.49 19.99
N ILE A 37 -19.26 8.72 19.01
CA ILE A 37 -17.92 8.71 18.48
C ILE A 37 -17.97 9.32 17.08
N VAL A 38 -17.29 10.44 16.92
CA VAL A 38 -17.24 11.25 15.68
C VAL A 38 -15.82 11.33 15.11
N GLY A 39 -14.84 10.74 15.79
CA GLY A 39 -13.45 10.80 15.39
C GLY A 39 -12.58 9.77 16.09
N VAL A 40 -11.29 9.82 15.76
CA VAL A 40 -10.26 8.96 16.36
C VAL A 40 -9.04 9.80 16.71
N ALA A 41 -8.34 9.44 17.77
CA ALA A 41 -7.14 10.14 18.19
C ALA A 41 -6.16 9.23 18.95
N PRO A 42 -4.85 9.55 18.92
CA PRO A 42 -3.87 8.93 19.82
C PRO A 42 -4.24 9.13 21.30
N LEU A 43 -3.85 8.20 22.15
CA LEU A 43 -4.22 8.17 23.58
C LEU A 43 -3.95 9.47 24.35
N ASP A 44 -2.85 10.16 24.02
CA ASP A 44 -2.40 11.39 24.68
C ASP A 44 -3.14 12.65 24.19
N LEU A 45 -3.79 12.58 23.04
CA LEU A 45 -4.52 13.71 22.43
C LEU A 45 -6.04 13.51 22.43
N ALA A 46 -6.50 12.29 22.66
CA ALA A 46 -7.91 11.92 22.53
C ALA A 46 -8.80 12.66 23.52
N ARG A 47 -9.95 13.11 23.02
CA ARG A 47 -10.95 13.91 23.73
C ARG A 47 -12.30 13.19 23.75
N PRO A 48 -13.27 13.67 24.56
CA PRO A 48 -14.65 13.20 24.47
C PRO A 48 -15.16 13.35 23.03
N GLY A 49 -15.85 12.33 22.53
CA GLY A 49 -16.26 12.21 21.13
C GLY A 49 -15.30 11.40 20.24
N GLU A 50 -14.13 11.01 20.74
CA GLU A 50 -13.13 10.28 19.96
C GLU A 50 -12.90 8.86 20.49
N LEU A 51 -12.52 7.95 19.58
CA LEU A 51 -12.06 6.61 19.88
C LEU A 51 -10.53 6.57 19.88
N ALA A 52 -9.95 5.91 20.89
CA ALA A 52 -8.54 5.59 20.95
C ALA A 52 -8.31 4.07 20.95
N PHE A 53 -7.06 3.63 20.80
CA PHE A 53 -6.70 2.23 21.03
C PHE A 53 -5.39 2.11 21.81
N TYR A 54 -5.23 0.99 22.50
CA TYR A 54 -4.03 0.64 23.24
C TYR A 54 -3.60 -0.81 22.95
N ASP A 55 -2.35 -1.00 22.53
CA ASP A 55 -1.80 -2.34 22.23
C ASP A 55 -0.33 -2.55 22.67
N ARG A 56 0.39 -1.47 23.06
CA ARG A 56 1.82 -1.58 23.43
C ARG A 56 2.12 -0.96 24.79
N ARG A 57 2.82 -1.74 25.62
CA ARG A 57 3.25 -1.36 26.99
C ARG A 57 3.96 -0.01 27.09
N ARG A 58 4.78 0.35 26.08
CA ARG A 58 5.49 1.65 26.06
C ARG A 58 4.58 2.88 26.16
N TYR A 59 3.29 2.73 25.83
CA TYR A 59 2.30 3.80 25.90
C TYR A 59 1.43 3.76 27.16
N ALA A 60 1.79 2.96 28.18
CA ALA A 60 0.98 2.82 29.41
C ALA A 60 0.75 4.16 30.13
N SER A 61 1.72 5.08 30.10
CA SER A 61 1.55 6.42 30.68
C SER A 61 0.53 7.26 29.91
N ALA A 62 0.47 7.13 28.58
CA ALA A 62 -0.54 7.81 27.77
C ALA A 62 -1.94 7.22 28.00
N LEU A 63 -2.05 5.89 28.14
CA LEU A 63 -3.32 5.23 28.47
C LEU A 63 -3.95 5.79 29.75
N ARG A 64 -3.16 5.95 30.81
CA ARG A 64 -3.63 6.49 32.11
C ARG A 64 -4.09 7.95 32.05
N LEU A 65 -3.72 8.69 31.01
CA LEU A 65 -4.09 10.09 30.82
C LEU A 65 -5.17 10.28 29.74
N CYS A 66 -5.64 9.18 29.14
CA CYS A 66 -6.59 9.19 28.03
C CYS A 66 -7.93 9.79 28.45
N ARG A 67 -8.52 10.63 27.59
CA ARG A 67 -9.83 11.27 27.77
C ARG A 67 -10.79 10.97 26.61
N ALA A 68 -10.52 9.90 25.86
CA ALA A 68 -11.39 9.42 24.81
C ALA A 68 -12.77 9.03 25.36
N THR A 69 -13.79 9.02 24.51
CA THR A 69 -15.09 8.43 24.86
C THR A 69 -14.96 6.92 25.03
N ALA A 70 -14.23 6.26 24.12
CA ALA A 70 -13.99 4.83 24.21
C ALA A 70 -12.55 4.47 23.85
N CYS A 71 -12.09 3.32 24.33
CA CYS A 71 -10.76 2.80 24.03
C CYS A 71 -10.85 1.33 23.64
N LEU A 72 -10.26 0.98 22.50
CA LEU A 72 -10.01 -0.41 22.10
C LEU A 72 -8.75 -0.94 22.79
N LEU A 73 -8.89 -2.00 23.58
CA LEU A 73 -7.77 -2.58 24.33
C LEU A 73 -7.92 -4.08 24.54
N ARG A 74 -6.88 -4.73 25.05
CA ARG A 74 -6.92 -6.14 25.45
C ARG A 74 -7.44 -6.27 26.87
N ALA A 75 -8.04 -7.43 27.19
CA ALA A 75 -8.62 -7.70 28.51
C ALA A 75 -7.63 -7.50 29.68
N ARG A 76 -6.35 -7.84 29.48
CA ARG A 76 -5.30 -7.69 30.50
C ARG A 76 -4.98 -6.24 30.89
N ASP A 77 -5.42 -5.28 30.09
CA ASP A 77 -5.08 -3.86 30.24
C ASP A 77 -6.28 -3.04 30.79
N LEU A 78 -7.40 -3.71 31.13
CA LEU A 78 -8.63 -3.10 31.62
C LEU A 78 -8.41 -2.23 32.86
N ASP A 79 -7.67 -2.75 33.84
CA ASP A 79 -7.42 -2.05 35.11
C ASP A 79 -6.55 -0.79 34.96
N SER A 80 -5.93 -0.60 33.79
CA SER A 80 -5.12 0.58 33.49
C SER A 80 -5.91 1.71 32.83
N LEU A 81 -7.19 1.47 32.50
CA LEU A 81 -8.03 2.44 31.82
C LEU A 81 -8.61 3.46 32.82
N PRO A 82 -8.56 4.77 32.54
CA PRO A 82 -9.14 5.78 33.41
C PRO A 82 -10.65 5.61 33.57
N SER A 83 -11.18 5.95 34.76
CA SER A 83 -12.61 6.03 35.00
C SER A 83 -13.29 7.00 34.02
N GLY A 84 -14.36 6.57 33.37
CA GLY A 84 -15.10 7.39 32.41
C GLY A 84 -14.70 7.20 30.94
N VAL A 85 -13.69 6.37 30.64
CA VAL A 85 -13.41 5.92 29.27
C VAL A 85 -14.06 4.55 29.07
N ILE A 86 -14.89 4.38 28.03
CA ILE A 86 -15.59 3.12 27.79
C ILE A 86 -14.62 2.05 27.26
N PRO A 87 -14.45 0.92 27.98
CA PRO A 87 -13.61 -0.19 27.53
C PRO A 87 -14.27 -1.02 26.42
N LEU A 88 -13.60 -1.10 25.27
CA LEU A 88 -13.93 -1.99 24.14
C LEU A 88 -12.86 -3.08 24.01
N VAL A 89 -13.17 -4.28 24.47
CA VAL A 89 -12.18 -5.35 24.64
C VAL A 89 -12.04 -6.19 23.38
N THR A 90 -10.84 -6.27 22.81
CA THR A 90 -10.52 -7.09 21.63
C THR A 90 -9.10 -7.67 21.70
N SER A 91 -8.87 -8.79 21.00
CA SER A 91 -7.55 -9.39 20.83
C SER A 91 -6.69 -8.72 19.76
N GLU A 92 -7.28 -7.85 18.92
CA GLU A 92 -6.59 -7.17 17.82
C GLU A 92 -6.88 -5.65 17.80
N PRO A 93 -6.51 -4.86 18.84
CA PRO A 93 -6.92 -3.45 18.95
C PRO A 93 -6.58 -2.57 17.73
N HIS A 94 -5.41 -2.78 17.13
CA HIS A 94 -4.98 -2.03 15.95
C HIS A 94 -5.85 -2.32 14.71
N LYS A 95 -6.16 -3.60 14.46
CA LYS A 95 -7.00 -4.02 13.33
C LYS A 95 -8.46 -3.60 13.54
N ALA A 96 -8.95 -3.69 14.78
CA ALA A 96 -10.25 -3.17 15.16
C ALA A 96 -10.35 -1.66 14.90
N MET A 97 -9.34 -0.88 15.30
CA MET A 97 -9.28 0.55 15.01
C MET A 97 -9.35 0.83 13.50
N ALA A 98 -8.58 0.10 12.69
CA ALA A 98 -8.60 0.26 11.24
C ALA A 98 -10.01 0.01 10.63
N ARG A 99 -10.75 -1.01 11.09
CA ARG A 99 -12.13 -1.28 10.65
C ARG A 99 -13.09 -0.16 11.02
N VAL A 100 -12.97 0.38 12.23
CA VAL A 100 -13.83 1.49 12.69
C VAL A 100 -13.51 2.76 11.92
N MET A 101 -12.23 3.07 11.70
CA MET A 101 -11.80 4.20 10.88
C MET A 101 -12.33 4.10 9.44
N ALA A 102 -12.28 2.92 8.83
CA ALA A 102 -12.85 2.65 7.51
C ALA A 102 -14.36 2.93 7.45
N ARG A 103 -15.10 2.71 8.55
CA ARG A 103 -16.53 3.01 8.63
C ARG A 103 -16.82 4.48 8.89
N LEU A 104 -16.02 5.15 9.73
CA LEU A 104 -16.16 6.57 10.03
C LEU A 104 -15.75 7.45 8.85
N PHE A 105 -14.70 7.07 8.13
CA PHE A 105 -14.08 7.84 7.05
C PHE A 105 -13.84 6.95 5.81
N PRO A 106 -14.90 6.47 5.14
CA PRO A 106 -14.76 5.58 3.99
C PRO A 106 -13.95 6.21 2.84
N ASP A 107 -14.06 7.53 2.67
CA ASP A 107 -13.32 8.30 1.66
C ASP A 107 -11.80 8.27 1.88
N ALA A 108 -11.32 7.89 3.07
CA ALA A 108 -9.89 7.79 3.37
C ALA A 108 -9.26 6.45 2.91
N LEU A 109 -10.05 5.47 2.48
CA LEU A 109 -9.56 4.14 2.11
C LEU A 109 -8.87 4.10 0.75
N ARG A 110 -9.26 5.00 -0.16
CA ARG A 110 -8.73 5.08 -1.52
C ARG A 110 -8.86 6.51 -2.04
N PRO A 111 -7.97 6.95 -2.94
CA PRO A 111 -8.15 8.23 -3.63
C PRO A 111 -9.59 8.36 -4.19
N GLN A 112 -10.24 9.46 -3.83
CA GLN A 112 -11.53 9.84 -4.40
C GLN A 112 -11.32 10.86 -5.52
N SER A 113 -12.39 11.19 -6.23
CA SER A 113 -12.37 12.36 -7.12
C SER A 113 -11.99 13.60 -6.34
N LEU A 114 -10.98 14.34 -6.81
CA LEU A 114 -10.53 15.58 -6.19
C LEU A 114 -11.48 16.76 -6.50
N PHE A 115 -12.40 16.55 -7.44
CA PHE A 115 -13.36 17.54 -7.91
C PHE A 115 -14.80 17.18 -7.54
N SER A 116 -15.01 16.13 -6.74
CA SER A 116 -16.35 15.57 -6.45
C SER A 116 -17.13 15.26 -7.73
N ALA A 117 -16.43 14.82 -8.77
CA ALA A 117 -16.99 14.47 -10.07
C ALA A 117 -17.96 13.31 -9.95
N SER A 118 -19.13 13.47 -10.59
CA SER A 118 -20.08 12.41 -10.85
C SER A 118 -20.15 12.22 -12.37
N GLY A 119 -19.60 11.13 -12.88
CA GLY A 119 -19.45 10.95 -14.32
C GLY A 119 -18.21 11.66 -14.89
N VAL A 120 -18.29 12.08 -16.15
CA VAL A 120 -17.18 12.72 -16.85
C VAL A 120 -17.18 14.23 -16.63
N SER A 121 -16.12 14.75 -16.01
CA SER A 121 -15.98 16.19 -15.75
C SER A 121 -15.73 17.00 -17.02
N PRO A 122 -16.18 18.27 -17.07
CA PRO A 122 -15.71 19.21 -18.07
C PRO A 122 -14.18 19.29 -18.09
N GLY A 123 -13.59 19.22 -19.29
CA GLY A 123 -12.13 19.25 -19.47
C GLY A 123 -11.44 17.89 -19.39
N ALA A 124 -12.15 16.80 -19.12
CA ALA A 124 -11.66 15.45 -19.42
C ALA A 124 -11.73 15.17 -20.93
N ILE A 125 -10.75 14.46 -21.47
CA ILE A 125 -10.68 14.09 -22.89
C ILE A 125 -10.85 12.58 -23.00
N ILE A 126 -11.94 12.14 -23.62
CA ILE A 126 -12.25 10.72 -23.78
C ILE A 126 -12.37 10.42 -25.27
N HIS A 127 -11.60 9.45 -25.74
CA HIS A 127 -11.72 9.01 -27.13
C HIS A 127 -13.10 8.39 -27.40
N PRO A 128 -13.75 8.64 -28.56
CA PRO A 128 -15.11 8.15 -28.85
C PRO A 128 -15.30 6.63 -28.79
N THR A 129 -14.22 5.86 -28.91
CA THR A 129 -14.24 4.39 -28.85
C THR A 129 -13.92 3.81 -27.47
N ALA A 130 -13.58 4.65 -26.49
CA ALA A 130 -13.44 4.22 -25.11
C ALA A 130 -14.81 3.83 -24.54
N ARG A 131 -14.85 2.85 -23.64
CA ARG A 131 -16.07 2.35 -23.00
C ARG A 131 -15.96 2.51 -21.49
N LEU A 132 -16.89 3.26 -20.92
CA LEU A 132 -16.99 3.50 -19.48
C LEU A 132 -18.31 2.90 -19.01
N GLU A 133 -18.24 2.04 -18.00
CA GLU A 133 -19.43 1.49 -17.33
C GLU A 133 -20.13 2.54 -16.44
N PRO A 134 -21.37 2.29 -15.96
CA PRO A 134 -22.08 3.19 -15.06
C PRO A 134 -21.31 3.49 -13.76
N GLY A 135 -21.41 4.73 -13.29
CA GLY A 135 -20.78 5.17 -12.04
C GLY A 135 -19.27 5.42 -12.13
N VAL A 136 -18.67 5.35 -13.33
CA VAL A 136 -17.29 5.81 -13.53
C VAL A 136 -17.23 7.33 -13.40
N SER A 137 -16.32 7.82 -12.56
CA SER A 137 -16.04 9.26 -12.43
C SER A 137 -14.68 9.59 -13.04
N VAL A 138 -14.63 10.67 -13.82
CA VAL A 138 -13.41 11.14 -14.50
C VAL A 138 -13.20 12.61 -14.18
N ASP A 139 -12.07 12.93 -13.56
CA ASP A 139 -11.71 14.29 -13.16
C ASP A 139 -11.14 15.12 -14.33
N PRO A 140 -11.14 16.46 -14.21
CA PRO A 140 -10.62 17.35 -15.25
C PRO A 140 -9.18 17.05 -15.66
N GLY A 141 -8.91 17.20 -16.96
CA GLY A 141 -7.59 16.98 -17.54
C GLY A 141 -7.18 15.51 -17.68
N ALA A 142 -7.98 14.55 -17.18
CA ALA A 142 -7.74 13.14 -17.46
C ALA A 142 -7.93 12.85 -18.97
N VAL A 143 -7.11 11.96 -19.50
CA VAL A 143 -7.11 11.57 -20.92
C VAL A 143 -7.31 10.06 -21.02
N ILE A 144 -8.35 9.63 -21.73
CA ILE A 144 -8.67 8.22 -21.95
C ILE A 144 -8.58 7.91 -23.45
N GLY A 145 -7.66 7.01 -23.80
CA GLY A 145 -7.32 6.63 -25.16
C GLY A 145 -8.34 5.70 -25.85
N PRO A 146 -8.14 5.40 -27.14
CA PRO A 146 -9.08 4.60 -27.92
C PRO A 146 -9.21 3.17 -27.41
N ARG A 147 -10.43 2.64 -27.42
CA ARG A 147 -10.77 1.26 -27.03
C ARG A 147 -10.41 0.89 -25.58
N ALA A 148 -10.03 1.85 -24.75
CA ALA A 148 -9.89 1.63 -23.32
C ALA A 148 -11.25 1.26 -22.70
N GLU A 149 -11.21 0.41 -21.66
CA GLU A 149 -12.40 -0.08 -20.96
C GLU A 149 -12.23 0.16 -19.46
N ILE A 150 -13.23 0.80 -18.84
CA ILE A 150 -13.20 1.13 -17.41
C ILE A 150 -14.50 0.65 -16.75
N GLY A 151 -14.35 -0.22 -15.74
CA GLY A 151 -15.45 -0.84 -15.01
C GLY A 151 -16.16 0.10 -14.04
N SER A 152 -17.38 -0.27 -13.66
CA SER A 152 -18.30 0.51 -12.83
C SER A 152 -17.69 0.95 -11.50
N GLY A 153 -18.05 2.14 -11.01
CA GLY A 153 -17.62 2.65 -9.70
C GLY A 153 -16.14 3.05 -9.63
N SER A 154 -15.39 2.92 -10.73
CA SER A 154 -13.99 3.32 -10.82
C SER A 154 -13.84 4.83 -10.96
N VAL A 155 -12.81 5.37 -10.31
CA VAL A 155 -12.48 6.80 -10.32
C VAL A 155 -11.16 7.01 -11.06
N ILE A 156 -11.18 7.92 -12.03
CA ILE A 156 -10.00 8.40 -12.76
C ILE A 156 -9.70 9.83 -12.31
N GLY A 157 -8.61 10.00 -11.57
CA GLY A 157 -8.15 11.27 -11.02
C GLY A 157 -7.61 12.23 -12.09
N PRO A 158 -7.37 13.50 -11.70
CA PRO A 158 -7.04 14.55 -12.65
C PRO A 158 -5.69 14.29 -13.31
N GLN A 159 -5.59 14.64 -14.59
CA GLN A 159 -4.37 14.50 -15.38
C GLN A 159 -3.86 13.04 -15.50
N ALA A 160 -4.66 12.05 -15.10
CA ALA A 160 -4.34 10.65 -15.37
C ALA A 160 -4.44 10.36 -16.88
N VAL A 161 -3.54 9.51 -17.38
CA VAL A 161 -3.49 9.11 -18.79
C VAL A 161 -3.71 7.61 -18.89
N ILE A 162 -4.81 7.22 -19.50
CA ILE A 162 -5.16 5.82 -19.79
C ILE A 162 -4.94 5.57 -21.29
N GLY A 163 -3.97 4.72 -21.61
CA GLY A 163 -3.57 4.41 -22.97
C GLY A 163 -4.59 3.57 -23.76
N PRO A 164 -4.32 3.35 -25.06
CA PRO A 164 -5.18 2.54 -25.91
C PRO A 164 -5.26 1.09 -25.39
N ASP A 165 -6.44 0.49 -25.55
CA ASP A 165 -6.72 -0.93 -25.21
C ASP A 165 -6.46 -1.33 -23.75
N VAL A 166 -6.16 -0.36 -22.86
CA VAL A 166 -6.05 -0.59 -21.42
C VAL A 166 -7.42 -0.99 -20.86
N ARG A 167 -7.43 -1.99 -19.98
CA ARG A 167 -8.64 -2.42 -19.28
C ARG A 167 -8.46 -2.25 -17.79
N ILE A 168 -9.40 -1.56 -17.16
CA ILE A 168 -9.46 -1.32 -15.72
C ILE A 168 -10.77 -1.90 -15.22
N GLY A 169 -10.70 -2.73 -14.18
CA GLY A 169 -11.87 -3.32 -13.54
C GLY A 169 -12.76 -2.32 -12.80
N ARG A 170 -13.59 -2.85 -11.92
CA ARG A 170 -14.61 -2.13 -11.15
C ARG A 170 -14.04 -1.64 -9.83
N ASP A 171 -14.62 -0.57 -9.32
CA ASP A 171 -14.29 0.02 -8.02
C ASP A 171 -12.79 0.36 -7.85
N CYS A 172 -12.10 0.59 -8.95
CA CYS A 172 -10.70 1.00 -8.96
C CYS A 172 -10.56 2.49 -8.62
N SER A 173 -9.40 2.86 -8.11
CA SER A 173 -9.06 4.26 -7.83
C SER A 173 -7.73 4.59 -8.50
N ILE A 174 -7.79 5.36 -9.58
CA ILE A 174 -6.61 5.81 -10.32
C ILE A 174 -6.31 7.25 -9.91
N GLY A 175 -5.24 7.46 -9.15
CA GLY A 175 -4.87 8.75 -8.61
C GLY A 175 -4.45 9.79 -9.65
N ALA A 176 -4.26 11.03 -9.20
CA ALA A 176 -3.81 12.13 -10.05
C ALA A 176 -2.46 11.82 -10.74
N ASN A 177 -2.30 12.25 -11.98
CA ASN A 177 -1.06 12.08 -12.77
C ASN A 177 -0.57 10.62 -12.93
N VAL A 178 -1.45 9.63 -12.73
CA VAL A 178 -1.11 8.23 -13.03
C VAL A 178 -1.10 8.03 -14.55
N SER A 179 -0.12 7.29 -15.06
CA SER A 179 -0.07 6.90 -16.48
C SER A 179 -0.09 5.38 -16.62
N VAL A 180 -1.07 4.86 -17.36
CA VAL A 180 -1.22 3.42 -17.63
C VAL A 180 -1.24 3.19 -19.13
N VAL A 181 -0.34 2.35 -19.63
CA VAL A 181 -0.32 1.87 -21.01
C VAL A 181 -0.08 0.37 -21.02
N CYS A 182 -0.49 -0.34 -22.07
CA CYS A 182 -0.20 -1.78 -22.24
C CYS A 182 -0.49 -2.64 -20.99
N ALA A 183 -1.62 -2.41 -20.32
CA ALA A 183 -1.93 -3.05 -19.05
C ALA A 183 -3.37 -3.56 -18.95
N LEU A 184 -3.54 -4.64 -18.18
CA LEU A 184 -4.82 -5.17 -17.72
C LEU A 184 -4.86 -5.08 -16.20
N ILE A 185 -5.86 -4.40 -15.65
CA ILE A 185 -6.01 -4.11 -14.23
C ILE A 185 -7.34 -4.70 -13.77
N GLY A 186 -7.30 -5.52 -12.71
CA GLY A 186 -8.46 -6.14 -12.07
C GLY A 186 -9.34 -5.17 -11.30
N ASP A 187 -10.16 -5.71 -10.40
CA ASP A 187 -11.12 -4.95 -9.60
C ASP A 187 -10.51 -4.44 -8.29
N ARG A 188 -11.04 -3.33 -7.77
CA ARG A 188 -10.66 -2.73 -6.47
C ARG A 188 -9.17 -2.38 -6.36
N VAL A 189 -8.52 -2.16 -7.51
CA VAL A 189 -7.11 -1.76 -7.57
C VAL A 189 -6.97 -0.27 -7.25
N ILE A 190 -6.00 0.05 -6.41
CA ILE A 190 -5.65 1.42 -6.05
C ILE A 190 -4.28 1.76 -6.65
N LEU A 191 -4.24 2.76 -7.52
CA LEU A 191 -3.01 3.39 -8.00
C LEU A 191 -2.91 4.78 -7.37
N HIS A 192 -1.95 4.97 -6.48
CA HIS A 192 -1.69 6.28 -5.86
C HIS A 192 -1.05 7.26 -6.85
N PRO A 193 -1.14 8.58 -6.59
CA PRO A 193 -0.72 9.61 -7.54
C PRO A 193 0.69 9.42 -8.12
N GLY A 194 0.82 9.66 -9.42
CA GLY A 194 2.10 9.60 -10.14
C GLY A 194 2.64 8.20 -10.45
N ALA A 195 1.93 7.12 -10.09
CA ALA A 195 2.32 5.77 -10.49
C ALA A 195 2.33 5.61 -12.03
N ARG A 196 3.27 4.81 -12.55
CA ARG A 196 3.45 4.59 -14.00
C ARG A 196 3.53 3.11 -14.33
N LEU A 197 2.62 2.64 -15.17
CA LEU A 197 2.50 1.23 -15.51
C LEU A 197 2.59 1.03 -17.02
N GLY A 198 3.42 0.05 -17.40
CA GLY A 198 3.47 -0.54 -18.72
C GLY A 198 4.33 0.19 -19.75
N GLN A 199 5.16 1.15 -19.34
CA GLN A 199 6.30 1.56 -20.15
C GLN A 199 7.25 0.38 -20.42
N ASP A 200 8.07 0.49 -21.45
CA ASP A 200 9.11 -0.51 -21.72
C ASP A 200 10.17 -0.56 -20.61
N GLY A 201 10.59 -1.77 -20.26
CA GLY A 201 11.70 -1.96 -19.33
C GLY A 201 13.06 -1.68 -19.95
N PHE A 202 14.10 -1.81 -19.12
CA PHE A 202 15.50 -1.61 -19.48
C PHE A 202 16.08 -2.77 -20.31
N GLY A 203 15.58 -2.96 -21.54
CA GLY A 203 16.06 -3.97 -22.48
C GLY A 203 17.04 -3.41 -23.49
N PHE A 204 18.33 -3.73 -23.36
CA PHE A 204 19.37 -3.35 -24.32
C PHE A 204 20.33 -4.51 -24.58
N ALA A 205 20.63 -4.76 -25.86
CA ALA A 205 21.78 -5.58 -26.25
C ALA A 205 23.03 -4.69 -26.23
N LEU A 206 23.93 -4.97 -25.29
CA LEU A 206 25.17 -4.21 -25.13
C LEU A 206 26.20 -4.66 -26.17
N SER A 207 26.73 -3.73 -26.96
CA SER A 207 27.87 -3.98 -27.87
C SER A 207 28.91 -2.84 -27.77
N PRO A 208 30.18 -3.09 -28.13
CA PRO A 208 31.21 -2.05 -28.20
C PRO A 208 30.87 -0.89 -29.15
N GLU A 209 30.10 -1.16 -30.20
CA GLU A 209 29.70 -0.19 -31.22
C GLU A 209 28.49 0.68 -30.77
N GLY A 210 27.84 0.30 -29.67
CA GLY A 210 26.67 0.97 -29.13
C GLY A 210 25.67 -0.01 -28.50
N HIS A 211 24.63 0.52 -27.88
CA HIS A 211 23.58 -0.32 -27.28
C HIS A 211 22.35 -0.33 -28.18
N VAL A 212 21.87 -1.53 -28.53
CA VAL A 212 20.67 -1.68 -29.35
C VAL A 212 19.47 -1.91 -28.43
N LYS A 213 18.45 -1.05 -28.55
CA LYS A 213 17.22 -1.17 -27.76
C LYS A 213 16.46 -2.43 -28.15
N ALA A 214 16.17 -3.29 -27.18
CA ALA A 214 15.34 -4.47 -27.37
C ALA A 214 13.86 -4.13 -27.19
N PRO A 215 13.00 -4.30 -28.23
CA PRO A 215 11.57 -4.06 -28.10
C PRO A 215 10.93 -4.88 -26.98
N GLN A 216 10.13 -4.22 -26.15
CA GLN A 216 9.32 -4.85 -25.12
C GLN A 216 7.87 -4.87 -25.62
N ILE A 217 7.34 -6.03 -25.94
CA ILE A 217 6.02 -6.21 -26.57
C ILE A 217 4.99 -6.89 -25.66
N GLY A 218 5.39 -7.26 -24.44
CA GLY A 218 4.49 -7.77 -23.41
C GLY A 218 3.67 -6.67 -22.74
N ARG A 219 3.04 -7.01 -21.63
CA ARG A 219 2.11 -6.15 -20.89
C ARG A 219 2.40 -6.17 -19.39
N VAL A 220 1.60 -5.41 -18.65
CA VAL A 220 1.45 -5.53 -17.20
C VAL A 220 0.08 -6.13 -16.89
N ILE A 221 0.03 -7.11 -15.98
CA ILE A 221 -1.21 -7.66 -15.43
C ILE A 221 -1.22 -7.35 -13.93
N VAL A 222 -2.22 -6.61 -13.49
CA VAL A 222 -2.47 -6.32 -12.07
C VAL A 222 -3.77 -7.01 -11.68
N GLN A 223 -3.70 -7.92 -10.71
CA GLN A 223 -4.86 -8.62 -10.19
C GLN A 223 -5.64 -7.78 -9.17
N ASP A 224 -6.76 -8.32 -8.70
CA ASP A 224 -7.68 -7.67 -7.79
C ASP A 224 -7.04 -7.24 -6.46
N ASP A 225 -7.62 -6.21 -5.84
CA ASP A 225 -7.27 -5.74 -4.48
C ASP A 225 -5.80 -5.32 -4.30
N VAL A 226 -5.07 -5.12 -5.40
CA VAL A 226 -3.69 -4.61 -5.40
C VAL A 226 -3.69 -3.11 -5.09
N GLU A 227 -2.72 -2.68 -4.30
CA GLU A 227 -2.46 -1.28 -4.02
C GLU A 227 -1.02 -0.92 -4.40
N ILE A 228 -0.86 0.10 -5.22
CA ILE A 228 0.42 0.59 -5.73
C ILE A 228 0.62 2.03 -5.31
N GLY A 229 1.69 2.27 -4.56
CA GLY A 229 2.05 3.55 -3.99
C GLY A 229 2.44 4.61 -5.01
N ALA A 230 2.53 5.85 -4.52
CA ALA A 230 2.82 7.02 -5.31
C ALA A 230 4.20 6.92 -5.98
N ASN A 231 4.24 7.35 -7.24
CA ASN A 231 5.46 7.35 -8.08
C ASN A 231 6.15 5.99 -8.23
N THR A 232 5.46 4.87 -7.97
CA THR A 232 5.95 3.53 -8.29
C THR A 232 5.86 3.28 -9.79
N THR A 233 6.86 2.59 -10.32
CA THR A 233 7.03 2.31 -11.75
C THR A 233 7.05 0.80 -12.00
N ILE A 234 6.19 0.34 -12.90
CA ILE A 234 6.08 -1.08 -13.28
C ILE A 234 6.27 -1.21 -14.78
N ASP A 235 7.37 -1.80 -15.19
CA ASP A 235 7.69 -2.01 -16.60
C ASP A 235 6.86 -3.15 -17.18
N ARG A 236 6.38 -2.99 -18.42
CA ARG A 236 5.80 -4.12 -19.16
C ARG A 236 6.88 -5.14 -19.46
N GLY A 237 6.46 -6.39 -19.60
CA GLY A 237 7.41 -7.44 -19.92
C GLY A 237 7.91 -7.41 -21.37
N ALA A 238 9.05 -8.07 -21.62
CA ALA A 238 9.64 -8.21 -22.94
C ALA A 238 8.75 -9.01 -23.90
N THR A 239 8.61 -10.31 -23.66
CA THR A 239 7.77 -11.24 -24.45
C THR A 239 6.71 -11.93 -23.59
N ARG A 240 6.99 -12.14 -22.31
CA ARG A 240 6.01 -12.49 -21.27
C ARG A 240 5.50 -11.22 -20.58
N ASP A 241 4.44 -11.34 -19.79
CA ASP A 241 3.88 -10.23 -19.03
C ASP A 241 4.61 -10.03 -17.69
N THR A 242 4.58 -8.81 -17.16
CA THR A 242 4.89 -8.51 -15.74
C THR A 242 3.59 -8.71 -14.95
N ILE A 243 3.62 -9.45 -13.84
CA ILE A 243 2.40 -9.87 -13.12
C ILE A 243 2.48 -9.46 -11.66
N ILE A 244 1.43 -8.80 -11.17
CA ILE A 244 1.22 -8.46 -9.77
C ILE A 244 0.03 -9.23 -9.23
N GLY A 245 0.29 -10.13 -8.29
CA GLY A 245 -0.70 -11.03 -7.71
C GLY A 245 -1.66 -10.33 -6.75
N GLU A 246 -2.86 -10.92 -6.63
CA GLU A 246 -4.01 -10.41 -5.87
C GLU A 246 -3.65 -9.97 -4.44
N GLY A 247 -4.21 -8.84 -4.01
CA GLY A 247 -4.06 -8.34 -2.64
C GLY A 247 -2.67 -7.81 -2.26
N THR A 248 -1.71 -7.82 -3.20
CA THR A 248 -0.35 -7.32 -2.97
C THR A 248 -0.33 -5.82 -2.72
N LYS A 249 0.49 -5.38 -1.75
CA LYS A 249 0.65 -3.98 -1.33
C LYS A 249 2.06 -3.51 -1.64
N ILE A 250 2.16 -2.56 -2.56
CA ILE A 250 3.41 -1.96 -3.02
C ILE A 250 3.41 -0.51 -2.57
N ASP A 251 4.40 -0.14 -1.78
CA ASP A 251 4.56 1.20 -1.24
C ASP A 251 5.15 2.15 -2.29
N ASN A 252 5.41 3.40 -1.89
CA ASN A 252 5.84 4.48 -2.76
C ASN A 252 7.26 4.26 -3.33
N LEU A 253 7.50 4.81 -4.51
CA LEU A 253 8.83 4.86 -5.15
C LEU A 253 9.47 3.48 -5.35
N VAL A 254 8.67 2.43 -5.53
CA VAL A 254 9.17 1.10 -5.87
C VAL A 254 9.43 1.02 -7.39
N GLN A 255 10.50 0.35 -7.79
CA GLN A 255 10.76 -0.01 -9.19
C GLN A 255 10.53 -1.51 -9.38
N ILE A 256 9.67 -1.86 -10.34
CA ILE A 256 9.44 -3.24 -10.79
C ILE A 256 9.88 -3.36 -12.24
N GLY A 257 10.96 -4.11 -12.48
CA GLY A 257 11.50 -4.36 -13.81
C GLY A 257 10.60 -5.24 -14.67
N HIS A 258 10.96 -5.34 -15.94
CA HIS A 258 10.24 -6.15 -16.92
C HIS A 258 10.19 -7.62 -16.52
N ASN A 259 9.06 -8.27 -16.78
CA ASN A 259 8.83 -9.70 -16.58
C ASN A 259 8.89 -10.19 -15.13
N VAL A 260 8.88 -9.28 -14.16
CA VAL A 260 8.77 -9.67 -12.76
C VAL A 260 7.41 -10.33 -12.51
N VAL A 261 7.40 -11.39 -11.71
CA VAL A 261 6.19 -12.07 -11.24
C VAL A 261 6.14 -11.96 -9.73
N ILE A 262 5.07 -11.35 -9.21
CA ILE A 262 4.85 -11.19 -7.78
C ILE A 262 3.60 -11.98 -7.41
N GLY A 263 3.72 -12.88 -6.44
CA GLY A 263 2.62 -13.65 -5.89
C GLY A 263 1.61 -12.81 -5.13
N ARG A 264 0.62 -13.48 -4.53
CA ARG A 264 -0.50 -12.85 -3.81
C ARG A 264 -0.07 -12.36 -2.43
N GLY A 265 -0.72 -11.30 -1.95
CA GLY A 265 -0.57 -10.81 -0.57
C GLY A 265 0.85 -10.42 -0.18
N CYS A 266 1.71 -10.09 -1.15
CA CYS A 266 3.05 -9.61 -0.89
C CYS A 266 3.01 -8.18 -0.30
N VAL A 267 4.01 -7.82 0.49
CA VAL A 267 4.19 -6.46 1.00
C VAL A 267 5.58 -5.96 0.60
N ILE A 268 5.62 -4.93 -0.25
CA ILE A 268 6.85 -4.36 -0.79
C ILE A 268 6.97 -2.92 -0.32
N VAL A 269 7.86 -2.69 0.64
CA VAL A 269 8.01 -1.38 1.30
C VAL A 269 8.85 -0.41 0.46
N ALA A 270 8.66 0.89 0.69
CA ALA A 270 9.11 1.98 -0.17
C ALA A 270 10.57 1.88 -0.61
N GLN A 271 10.81 2.39 -1.82
CA GLN A 271 12.13 2.48 -2.44
C GLN A 271 12.83 1.12 -2.68
N SER A 272 12.08 0.02 -2.63
CA SER A 272 12.61 -1.28 -3.03
C SER A 272 12.70 -1.36 -4.58
N GLY A 273 13.70 -2.08 -5.07
CA GLY A 273 13.94 -2.28 -6.50
C GLY A 273 13.98 -3.76 -6.84
N LEU A 274 13.17 -4.18 -7.81
CA LEU A 274 13.14 -5.54 -8.33
C LEU A 274 13.68 -5.51 -9.76
N ALA A 275 14.85 -6.13 -9.96
CA ALA A 275 15.42 -6.27 -11.30
C ALA A 275 14.58 -7.22 -12.16
N GLY A 276 14.75 -7.10 -13.48
CA GLY A 276 13.95 -7.85 -14.45
C GLY A 276 13.97 -9.35 -14.22
N SER A 277 12.84 -9.98 -14.51
CA SER A 277 12.66 -11.43 -14.48
C SER A 277 12.82 -12.14 -13.12
N CYS A 278 12.82 -11.44 -12.00
CA CYS A 278 12.73 -12.10 -10.69
C CYS A 278 11.30 -12.56 -10.37
N GLU A 279 11.18 -13.54 -9.48
CA GLU A 279 9.91 -14.14 -9.10
C GLU A 279 9.78 -14.15 -7.57
N LEU A 280 8.68 -13.60 -7.06
CA LEU A 280 8.31 -13.63 -5.65
C LEU A 280 7.11 -14.57 -5.49
N GLY A 281 7.22 -15.54 -4.58
CA GLY A 281 6.09 -16.36 -4.15
C GLY A 281 5.06 -15.57 -3.34
N ASP A 282 3.98 -16.23 -2.93
CA ASP A 282 2.93 -15.59 -2.14
C ASP A 282 3.45 -15.11 -0.77
N PHE A 283 2.86 -14.04 -0.24
CA PHE A 283 3.11 -13.50 1.10
C PHE A 283 4.58 -13.12 1.40
N VAL A 284 5.37 -12.83 0.36
CA VAL A 284 6.73 -12.30 0.54
C VAL A 284 6.67 -10.89 1.10
N ALA A 285 7.56 -10.60 2.05
CA ALA A 285 7.72 -9.27 2.64
C ALA A 285 9.12 -8.70 2.35
N LEU A 286 9.17 -7.58 1.63
CA LEU A 286 10.39 -6.82 1.37
C LEU A 286 10.40 -5.56 2.24
N GLY A 287 11.37 -5.45 3.16
CA GLY A 287 11.60 -4.23 3.92
C GLY A 287 12.09 -3.09 3.03
N GLY A 288 11.93 -1.85 3.49
CA GLY A 288 12.20 -0.66 2.67
C GLY A 288 13.63 -0.63 2.14
N GLN A 289 13.80 -0.10 0.93
CA GLN A 289 15.09 -0.03 0.23
C GLN A 289 15.76 -1.40 0.02
N SER A 290 14.99 -2.48 -0.13
CA SER A 290 15.56 -3.78 -0.53
C SER A 290 15.82 -3.83 -2.03
N ALA A 291 16.90 -4.49 -2.44
CA ALA A 291 17.24 -4.68 -3.85
C ALA A 291 17.23 -6.18 -4.18
N ILE A 292 16.44 -6.58 -5.17
CA ILE A 292 16.30 -7.96 -5.62
C ILE A 292 16.99 -8.09 -6.99
N GLY A 293 17.96 -9.01 -7.08
CA GLY A 293 18.65 -9.34 -8.32
C GLY A 293 17.72 -9.86 -9.41
N GLY A 294 18.17 -9.84 -10.66
CA GLY A 294 17.39 -10.34 -11.79
C GLY A 294 17.46 -11.86 -11.86
N HIS A 295 16.41 -12.50 -12.40
CA HIS A 295 16.36 -13.94 -12.62
C HIS A 295 16.55 -14.81 -11.37
N ILE A 296 16.13 -14.33 -10.21
CA ILE A 296 16.15 -15.11 -8.96
C ILE A 296 14.73 -15.31 -8.43
N THR A 297 14.56 -16.33 -7.60
CA THR A 297 13.30 -16.68 -6.96
C THR A 297 13.36 -16.41 -5.46
N ILE A 298 12.36 -15.70 -4.94
CA ILE A 298 12.11 -15.48 -3.52
C ILE A 298 10.92 -16.34 -3.11
N GLY A 299 11.17 -17.40 -2.34
CA GLY A 299 10.16 -18.37 -1.96
C GLY A 299 9.03 -17.79 -1.11
N GLU A 300 7.88 -18.47 -1.13
CA GLU A 300 6.66 -18.09 -0.41
C GLU A 300 6.93 -17.76 1.07
N GLY A 301 6.33 -16.67 1.56
CA GLY A 301 6.42 -16.24 2.96
C GLY A 301 7.82 -15.78 3.40
N ALA A 302 8.79 -15.69 2.48
CA ALA A 302 10.12 -15.21 2.82
C ALA A 302 10.10 -13.72 3.19
N GLN A 303 11.02 -13.33 4.07
CA GLN A 303 11.13 -11.96 4.59
C GLN A 303 12.54 -11.42 4.38
N ILE A 304 12.63 -10.29 3.69
CA ILE A 304 13.88 -9.59 3.43
C ILE A 304 13.91 -8.33 4.28
N ALA A 305 14.87 -8.22 5.19
CA ALA A 305 15.01 -7.04 6.03
C ALA A 305 15.35 -5.79 5.19
N ALA A 306 14.93 -4.62 5.66
CA ALA A 306 15.20 -3.34 5.00
C ALA A 306 16.70 -3.15 4.67
N LYS A 307 16.98 -2.49 3.55
CA LYS A 307 18.34 -2.23 3.01
C LYS A 307 19.14 -3.47 2.62
N SER A 308 18.51 -4.62 2.44
CA SER A 308 19.21 -5.84 2.01
C SER A 308 19.29 -5.93 0.49
N GLY A 309 20.44 -6.36 -0.02
CA GLY A 309 20.61 -6.79 -1.41
C GLY A 309 20.55 -8.31 -1.51
N VAL A 310 19.73 -8.84 -2.41
CA VAL A 310 19.53 -10.27 -2.63
C VAL A 310 20.05 -10.64 -4.01
N THR A 311 21.06 -11.51 -4.08
CA THR A 311 21.77 -11.86 -5.32
C THR A 311 21.61 -13.33 -5.74
N ARG A 312 20.83 -14.10 -5.00
CA ARG A 312 20.58 -15.53 -5.23
C ARG A 312 19.23 -15.91 -4.64
N ASP A 313 18.74 -17.09 -5.02
CA ASP A 313 17.44 -17.59 -4.55
C ASP A 313 17.34 -17.64 -3.03
N VAL A 314 16.14 -17.34 -2.54
CA VAL A 314 15.79 -17.36 -1.12
C VAL A 314 14.75 -18.45 -0.87
N PRO A 315 15.01 -19.43 0.01
CA PRO A 315 14.05 -20.47 0.33
C PRO A 315 12.75 -19.92 0.93
N ALA A 316 11.65 -20.64 0.75
CA ALA A 316 10.36 -20.31 1.36
C ALA A 316 10.45 -20.21 2.89
N GLY A 317 9.72 -19.25 3.46
CA GLY A 317 9.68 -18.94 4.89
C GLY A 317 10.99 -18.40 5.49
N ALA A 318 12.05 -18.29 4.70
CA ALA A 318 13.35 -17.83 5.19
C ALA A 318 13.33 -16.34 5.54
N ARG A 319 14.22 -15.94 6.45
CA ARG A 319 14.43 -14.53 6.80
C ARG A 319 15.86 -14.14 6.51
N TRP A 320 16.04 -13.20 5.60
CA TRP A 320 17.37 -12.73 5.18
C TRP A 320 17.56 -11.28 5.56
N SER A 321 18.81 -10.92 5.85
CA SER A 321 19.17 -9.54 6.20
C SER A 321 20.61 -9.22 5.77
N GLY A 322 20.84 -7.97 5.37
CA GLY A 322 22.13 -7.36 5.05
C GLY A 322 22.04 -5.84 5.27
N ALA A 323 23.19 -5.19 5.46
CA ALA A 323 23.30 -3.74 5.70
C ALA A 323 22.19 -3.03 6.52
N PRO A 324 21.76 -3.51 7.71
CA PRO A 324 21.10 -2.62 8.65
C PRO A 324 22.15 -1.76 9.36
N ALA A 325 21.79 -0.53 9.72
CA ALA A 325 22.65 0.37 10.45
C ALA A 325 23.11 -0.25 11.80
N ARG A 326 24.37 -0.01 12.16
CA ARG A 326 24.98 -0.45 13.42
C ARG A 326 25.68 0.75 14.08
N PRO A 327 25.91 0.76 15.40
CA PRO A 327 26.72 1.80 16.04
C PRO A 327 28.05 1.97 15.31
N VAL A 328 28.42 3.21 14.97
CA VAL A 328 29.51 3.54 14.03
C VAL A 328 30.82 2.82 14.34
N ARG A 329 31.23 2.80 15.63
CA ARG A 329 32.46 2.12 16.07
C ARG A 329 32.41 0.61 15.82
N ARG A 330 31.24 -0.02 16.00
CA ARG A 330 31.05 -1.46 15.76
C ARG A 330 31.06 -1.79 14.27
N HIS A 331 30.47 -0.93 13.44
CA HIS A 331 30.49 -1.10 11.99
C HIS A 331 31.91 -1.03 11.43
N LEU A 332 32.63 0.07 11.69
CA LEU A 332 34.00 0.28 11.18
C LEU A 332 34.97 -0.83 11.63
N ARG A 333 34.84 -1.29 12.87
CA ARG A 333 35.64 -2.41 13.38
C ARG A 333 35.36 -3.70 12.61
N GLY A 334 34.10 -3.94 12.20
CA GLY A 334 33.73 -5.08 11.37
C GLY A 334 34.37 -5.02 9.99
N GLU A 335 34.28 -3.88 9.31
CA GLU A 335 34.88 -3.68 7.97
C GLU A 335 36.40 -3.92 7.98
N LEU A 336 37.10 -3.40 9.00
CA LEU A 336 38.55 -3.60 9.16
C LEU A 336 38.93 -5.07 9.34
N LEU A 337 38.08 -5.88 10.00
CA LEU A 337 38.35 -7.31 10.16
C LEU A 337 38.18 -8.06 8.84
N LEU A 338 37.15 -7.72 8.06
CA LEU A 338 36.91 -8.30 6.73
C LEU A 338 38.05 -7.99 5.75
N ASP A 339 38.52 -6.74 5.68
CA ASP A 339 39.65 -6.34 4.82
C ASP A 339 40.95 -7.08 5.21
N ARG A 340 41.19 -7.31 6.50
CA ARG A 340 42.35 -8.10 6.94
C ARG A 340 42.25 -9.55 6.53
N GLN A 341 41.07 -10.14 6.56
CA GLN A 341 40.86 -11.53 6.17
C GLN A 341 41.03 -11.71 4.65
N SER A 342 40.45 -10.83 3.84
CA SER A 342 40.58 -10.91 2.37
C SER A 342 42.03 -10.82 1.90
N ARG A 343 42.86 -9.99 2.56
CA ARG A 343 44.30 -9.88 2.25
C ARG A 343 45.13 -11.08 2.69
N ARG A 344 44.65 -11.88 3.66
CA ARG A 344 45.31 -13.11 4.10
C ARG A 344 45.03 -14.26 3.15
N GLU A 345 43.82 -14.33 2.59
CA GLU A 345 43.44 -15.36 1.62
C GLU A 345 44.06 -15.12 0.23
N ALA A 346 44.47 -13.88 -0.07
CA ALA A 346 45.17 -13.51 -1.31
C ALA A 346 46.71 -13.75 -1.28
N ARG A 347 47.26 -14.28 -0.18
CA ARG A 347 48.68 -14.64 -0.02
C ARG A 347 48.84 -16.14 0.09
#